data_AF-A0A163GJU8-F1
#
_entry.id   AF-A0A163GJU8-F1
#
_cell.length_a   1.000
_cell.length_b   1.000
_cell.length_c   1.000
_cell.angle_alpha   90.00
_cell.angle_beta   90.00
_cell.angle_gamma   90.00
#
_symmetry.space_group_name_H-M   'P 1'
#
loop_
_entity.id
_entity.type
_entity.pdbx_description
1 polymer ?
#
loop_
_entity_poly.entity_id
_entity_poly.type
_entity_poly.pdbx_seq_one_letter_code
_entity_poly.pdbx_strand_id
1 'polypeptide(L)'
;MESLISLIKKAQEKDATAMETIIQKYTPKIQKSLWQTSNQDRNDLKQEVNLKMIEAVYKYDLETVPGFWDLMDIEEKKKLDRLTNMKKSVVKKSIS
;
A
#
# COMPACT_ATOMS: atom_id res chain seq x y z
N MET A 1 15.93 7.97 -12.23
CA MET A 1 14.90 6.92 -12.30
C MET A 1 13.85 7.27 -11.26
N GLU A 2 12.59 7.50 -11.65
CA GLU A 2 11.55 7.93 -10.72
C GLU A 2 11.17 6.80 -9.75
N SER A 3 10.85 7.14 -8.50
CA SER A 3 10.42 6.16 -7.51
C SER A 3 8.98 5.72 -7.79
N LEU A 4 8.59 4.54 -7.29
CA LEU A 4 7.19 4.10 -7.42
C LEU A 4 6.24 5.07 -6.72
N ILE A 5 6.64 5.62 -5.56
CA ILE A 5 5.85 6.59 -4.81
C ILE A 5 5.64 7.88 -5.63
N SER A 6 6.67 8.40 -6.29
CA SER A 6 6.52 9.58 -7.14
C SER A 6 5.63 9.32 -8.35
N LEU A 7 5.72 8.12 -8.95
CA LEU A 7 4.86 7.73 -10.06
C LEU A 7 3.40 7.59 -9.65
N ILE A 8 3.13 6.99 -8.48
CA ILE A 8 1.76 6.86 -7.93
C ILE A 8 1.16 8.24 -7.72
N LYS A 9 1.92 9.18 -7.12
CA LYS A 9 1.46 10.55 -6.91
C LYS A 9 1.08 11.25 -8.21
N LYS A 10 1.97 11.22 -9.22
CA LYS A 10 1.69 11.82 -10.54
C LYS A 10 0.48 11.17 -11.23
N ALA A 11 0.36 9.85 -11.15
CA ALA A 11 -0.77 9.12 -11.73
C ALA A 11 -2.11 9.50 -11.07
N GLN A 12 -2.13 9.72 -9.75
CA GLN A 12 -3.28 10.25 -9.01
C GLN A 12 -3.63 11.69 -9.43
N GLU A 13 -2.62 12.49 -9.79
CA GLU A 13 -2.76 13.84 -10.37
C GLU A 13 -3.15 13.83 -11.86
N LYS A 14 -3.60 12.67 -12.38
CA LYS A 14 -4.07 12.46 -13.76
C LYS A 14 -2.98 12.48 -14.84
N ASP A 15 -1.72 12.24 -14.48
CA ASP A 15 -0.66 11.98 -15.44
C ASP A 15 -0.78 10.57 -16.04
N ALA A 16 -1.26 10.49 -17.28
CA ALA A 16 -1.40 9.24 -18.01
C ALA A 16 -0.06 8.54 -18.28
N THR A 17 1.02 9.30 -18.46
CA THR A 17 2.38 8.76 -18.70
C THR A 17 2.91 8.07 -17.45
N ALA A 18 2.64 8.63 -16.28
CA ALA A 18 2.99 8.02 -15.01
C ALA A 18 2.24 6.70 -14.79
N MET A 19 0.92 6.67 -15.08
CA MET A 19 0.13 5.44 -15.00
C MET A 19 0.63 4.37 -16.00
N GLU A 20 0.90 4.76 -17.24
CA GLU A 20 1.46 3.85 -18.25
C GLU A 20 2.80 3.27 -17.79
N THR A 21 3.68 4.10 -17.25
CA THR A 21 4.98 3.67 -16.71
C THR A 21 4.82 2.64 -15.59
N ILE A 22 3.85 2.82 -14.69
CA ILE A 22 3.53 1.84 -13.65
C ILE A 22 3.09 0.52 -14.29
N ILE A 23 2.14 0.54 -15.22
CA ILE A 23 1.63 -0.67 -15.88
C ILE A 23 2.74 -1.41 -16.63
N GLN A 24 3.57 -0.70 -17.39
CA GLN A 24 4.70 -1.26 -18.12
C GLN A 24 5.71 -1.93 -17.18
N LYS A 25 6.00 -1.31 -16.02
CA LYS A 25 6.91 -1.87 -15.01
C LYS A 25 6.44 -3.22 -14.47
N TYR A 26 5.13 -3.42 -14.32
CA TYR A 26 4.55 -4.68 -13.81
C TYR A 26 4.17 -5.69 -14.91
N THR A 27 4.15 -5.27 -16.18
CA THR A 27 3.80 -6.10 -17.34
C THR A 27 4.57 -7.43 -17.39
N PRO A 28 5.90 -7.50 -17.16
CA PRO A 28 6.64 -8.77 -17.22
C PRO A 28 6.14 -9.80 -16.21
N LYS A 29 5.73 -9.36 -15.02
CA LYS A 29 5.21 -10.24 -13.97
C LYS A 29 3.78 -10.69 -14.28
N ILE A 30 2.95 -9.79 -14.79
CA ILE A 30 1.57 -10.08 -15.21
C ILE A 30 1.60 -11.11 -16.34
N GLN A 31 2.39 -10.87 -17.38
CA GLN A 31 2.51 -11.79 -18.51
C GLN A 31 2.89 -13.20 -18.06
N LYS A 32 3.94 -13.36 -17.25
CA LYS A 32 4.34 -14.67 -16.70
C LYS A 32 3.21 -15.41 -16.00
N SER A 33 2.34 -14.69 -15.29
CA SER A 33 1.20 -15.27 -14.57
C SER A 33 0.07 -15.66 -15.54
N LEU A 34 -0.18 -14.86 -16.58
CA LEU A 34 -1.19 -15.12 -17.60
C LEU A 34 -0.92 -16.38 -18.45
N TRP A 35 0.35 -16.76 -18.63
CA TRP A 35 0.71 -17.99 -19.36
C TRP A 35 0.17 -19.28 -18.72
N GLN A 36 -0.24 -19.22 -17.44
CA GLN A 36 -0.85 -20.33 -16.72
C GLN A 36 -2.37 -20.45 -16.97
N THR A 37 -2.96 -19.52 -17.74
CA THR A 37 -4.39 -19.49 -18.06
C THR A 37 -4.66 -19.99 -19.49
N SER A 38 -5.89 -20.41 -19.76
CA SER A 38 -6.37 -20.78 -21.09
C SER A 38 -6.13 -19.64 -22.10
N ASN A 39 -5.84 -19.96 -23.37
CA ASN A 39 -5.61 -18.93 -24.39
C ASN A 39 -6.82 -18.02 -24.63
N GLN A 40 -8.03 -18.55 -24.42
CA GLN A 40 -9.28 -17.83 -24.64
C GLN A 40 -9.47 -16.71 -23.61
N ASP A 41 -9.11 -16.96 -22.36
CA ASP A 41 -9.35 -16.00 -21.26
C ASP A 41 -8.19 -15.03 -21.03
N ARG A 42 -7.01 -15.28 -21.62
CA ARG A 42 -5.78 -14.50 -21.38
C ARG A 42 -5.93 -13.00 -21.64
N ASN A 43 -6.61 -12.63 -22.71
CA ASN A 43 -6.76 -11.23 -23.09
C ASN A 43 -7.69 -10.48 -22.12
N ASP A 44 -8.78 -11.11 -21.73
CA ASP A 44 -9.75 -10.54 -20.80
C ASP A 44 -9.13 -10.44 -19.40
N LEU A 45 -8.47 -11.49 -18.95
CA LEU A 45 -7.74 -11.50 -17.68
C LEU A 45 -6.63 -10.44 -17.64
N LYS A 46 -5.92 -10.23 -18.75
CA LYS A 46 -4.94 -9.14 -18.86
C LYS A 46 -5.59 -7.77 -18.64
N GLN A 47 -6.74 -7.51 -19.26
CA GLN A 47 -7.46 -6.25 -19.10
C GLN A 47 -7.94 -6.07 -17.67
N GLU A 48 -8.52 -7.10 -17.06
CA GLU A 48 -8.99 -7.06 -15.69
C GLU A 48 -7.86 -6.77 -14.69
N VAL A 49 -6.71 -7.43 -14.84
CA VAL A 49 -5.53 -7.17 -13.99
C VAL A 49 -5.04 -5.72 -14.15
N ASN A 50 -5.04 -5.18 -15.37
CA ASN A 50 -4.67 -3.79 -15.59
C ASN A 50 -5.68 -2.81 -14.96
N LEU A 51 -6.99 -3.08 -15.07
CA LEU A 51 -8.02 -2.28 -14.39
C LEU A 51 -7.84 -2.31 -12.87
N LYS A 52 -7.56 -3.48 -12.30
CA LYS A 52 -7.28 -3.61 -10.85
C LYS A 52 -6.02 -2.86 -10.43
N MET A 53 -4.99 -2.82 -11.28
CA MET A 53 -3.80 -2.01 -11.04
C MET A 53 -4.15 -0.52 -10.98
N ILE A 54 -4.91 -0.03 -11.95
CA ILE A 54 -5.37 1.36 -12.01
C ILE A 54 -6.20 1.71 -10.76
N GLU A 55 -7.18 0.86 -10.41
CA GLU A 55 -7.98 1.02 -9.19
C GLU A 55 -7.09 1.07 -7.94
N ALA A 56 -6.10 0.20 -7.83
CA ALA A 56 -5.20 0.16 -6.69
C ALA A 56 -4.36 1.43 -6.58
N VAL A 57 -3.84 1.94 -7.69
CA VAL A 57 -3.08 3.20 -7.73
C VAL A 57 -3.95 4.37 -7.27
N TYR A 58 -5.20 4.48 -7.74
CA TYR A 58 -6.09 5.58 -7.32
C TYR A 58 -6.58 5.46 -5.87
N LYS A 59 -6.71 4.23 -5.35
CA LYS A 59 -7.10 3.99 -3.95
C LYS A 59 -5.94 4.05 -2.97
N TYR A 60 -4.70 4.08 -3.47
CA TYR A 60 -3.51 4.06 -2.62
C TYR A 60 -3.41 5.37 -1.82
N ASP A 61 -3.45 5.29 -0.51
CA ASP A 61 -3.29 6.45 0.35
C ASP A 61 -1.80 6.76 0.53
N LEU A 62 -1.37 7.92 0.02
CA LEU A 62 0.01 8.38 0.16
C LEU A 62 0.26 9.15 1.46
N GLU A 63 -0.80 9.66 2.09
CA GLU A 63 -0.72 10.59 3.22
C GLU A 63 -0.72 9.85 4.56
N THR A 64 -1.43 8.72 4.66
CA THR A 64 -1.52 7.97 5.93
C THR A 64 -0.49 6.87 6.09
N VAL A 65 0.36 6.63 5.09
CA VAL A 65 1.40 5.60 5.17
C VAL A 65 2.59 6.19 5.95
N PRO A 66 2.80 5.78 7.23
CA PRO A 66 3.89 6.30 8.02
C PRO A 66 5.23 5.90 7.40
N GLY A 67 6.18 6.84 7.38
CA GLY A 67 7.56 6.55 7.07
C GLY A 67 8.17 5.60 8.10
N PHE A 68 9.35 5.06 7.79
CA PHE A 68 10.05 4.17 8.71
C PHE A 68 10.25 4.80 10.11
N TRP A 69 10.62 6.08 10.15
CA TRP A 69 10.80 6.81 11.41
C TRP A 69 9.48 7.07 12.13
N ASP A 70 8.43 7.46 11.39
CA ASP A 70 7.09 7.63 11.96
C ASP A 70 6.57 6.32 12.58
N LEU A 71 6.87 5.17 11.96
CA LEU A 71 6.55 3.86 12.51
C LEU A 71 7.26 3.59 13.84
N MET A 72 8.56 3.92 13.93
CA MET A 72 9.33 3.79 15.17
C MET A 72 8.74 4.65 16.29
N ASP A 73 8.42 5.91 15.99
CA ASP A 73 7.81 6.85 16.95
C ASP A 73 6.42 6.36 17.41
N ILE A 74 5.60 5.87 16.48
CA ILE A 74 4.30 5.26 16.79
C ILE A 74 4.49 4.05 17.72
N GLU A 75 5.52 3.24 17.51
CA GLU A 75 5.78 2.06 18.33
C GLU A 75 6.26 2.43 19.74
N GLU A 76 7.12 3.44 19.87
CA GLU A 76 7.55 3.98 21.17
C GLU A 76 6.38 4.56 21.96
N LYS A 77 5.53 5.37 21.30
CA LYS A 77 4.34 5.95 21.92
C LYS A 77 3.37 4.86 22.40
N LYS A 78 3.16 3.81 21.61
CA LYS A 78 2.37 2.64 22.00
C LYS A 78 2.96 1.92 23.23
N LYS A 79 4.28 1.78 23.32
CA LYS A 79 4.95 1.18 24.49
C LYS A 79 4.71 2.03 25.75
N LEU A 80 4.83 3.35 25.63
CA LEU A 80 4.58 4.28 26.72
C LEU A 80 3.13 4.18 27.20
N ASP A 81 2.15 4.22 26.29
CA ASP A 81 0.71 4.14 26.60
C ASP A 81 0.34 2.83 27.32
N ARG A 82 0.95 1.71 26.93
CA ARG A 82 0.77 0.42 27.62
C ARG A 82 1.27 0.48 29.07
N LEU A 83 2.42 1.11 29.30
CA LEU A 83 3.00 1.26 30.64
C LEU A 83 2.14 2.18 31.53
N THR A 84 1.63 3.30 31.00
CA THR A 84 0.73 4.20 31.73
C THR A 84 -0.59 3.52 32.09
N ASN A 85 -1.17 2.77 31.16
CA ASN A 85 -2.43 2.06 31.39
C ASN A 85 -2.27 0.93 32.41
N MET A 86 -1.14 0.22 32.41
CA MET A 86 -0.82 -0.79 33.42
C MET A 86 -0.68 -0.16 34.82
N LYS A 87 0.03 0.97 34.94
CA LYS A 87 0.17 1.70 36.23
C LYS A 87 -1.18 2.17 36.77
N LYS A 88 -2.06 2.72 35.92
CA LYS A 88 -3.42 3.15 36.32
C LYS A 88 -4.28 1.98 36.82
N SER A 89 -4.15 0.79 36.21
CA SER A 89 -4.86 -0.42 36.61
C SER A 89 -4.42 -0.92 38.00
N VAL A 90 -3.11 -0.94 38.25
CA VAL A 90 -2.55 -1.35 39.55
C VAL A 90 -3.00 -0.41 40.66
N VAL A 91 -2.94 0.91 40.45
CA VAL A 91 -3.37 1.90 41.45
C VAL A 91 -4.86 1.77 41.79
N LYS A 92 -5.72 1.48 40.80
CA LYS A 92 -7.16 1.26 41.05
C LYS A 92 -7.45 0.01 41.90
N LYS A 93 -6.61 -1.03 41.81
CA LYS A 93 -6.76 -2.25 42.62
C LYS A 93 -6.29 -2.08 44.06
N SER A 94 -5.41 -1.11 44.35
CA SER A 94 -4.89 -0.88 45.71
C SER A 94 -5.82 -0.05 46.61
N ILE A 95 -6.87 0.55 46.03
CA ILE A 95 -7.79 1.47 46.72
C ILE A 95 -9.17 0.80 46.96
N SER A 96 -9.35 -0.45 46.51
CA SER A 96 -10.56 -1.25 46.71
C SER A 96 -10.30 -2.43 47.64
#